data_AF-M4U6M5-F1
#
_entry.id   AF-M4U6M5-F1
#
_cell.length_a   1.000
_cell.length_b   1.000
_cell.length_c   1.000
_cell.angle_alpha   90.00
_cell.angle_beta   90.00
_cell.angle_gamma   90.00
#
_symmetry.space_group_name_H-M   'P 1'
#
loop_
_entity.id
_entity.type
_entity.pdbx_description
1 polymer ?
#
loop_
_entity_poly.entity_id
_entity_poly.type
_entity_poly.pdbx_seq_one_letter_code
_entity_poly.pdbx_strand_id
1 'polypeptide(L)'
;MKKIMIGFLMLSAVNTVTAFDNRDAVNLVKKFSSTVACSINDDSYKVVKTRGEKGIDESDDQYVVYWEGDLECFGGRGTINPVFSVVLISGFNDPVVLTKIKQPRLPLVCIDYMEKEGELLNVYGIAYGSNDNQGNPNKKMKFSLNLDDMKGVFSVVSKSEDQKMNISNKCVGRVR
;
A
#
# COMPACT_ATOMS: atom_id res chain seq x y z
N MET A 1 -15.42 -21.78 -65.09
CA MET A 1 -15.62 -22.22 -63.69
C MET A 1 -14.75 -21.34 -62.79
N LYS A 2 -15.33 -20.39 -62.05
CA LYS A 2 -14.60 -19.52 -61.12
C LYS A 2 -14.57 -20.20 -59.75
N LYS A 3 -13.40 -20.59 -59.28
CA LYS A 3 -13.19 -21.14 -57.92
C LYS A 3 -13.01 -19.97 -56.96
N ILE A 4 -13.96 -19.77 -56.05
CA ILE A 4 -13.85 -18.80 -54.96
C ILE A 4 -13.11 -19.51 -53.83
N MET A 5 -11.86 -19.13 -53.60
CA MET A 5 -11.11 -19.52 -52.41
C MET A 5 -11.54 -18.60 -51.25
N ILE A 6 -12.32 -19.13 -50.32
CA ILE A 6 -12.65 -18.43 -49.07
C ILE A 6 -11.48 -18.68 -48.11
N GLY A 7 -10.59 -17.71 -47.98
CA GLY A 7 -9.52 -17.71 -46.99
C GLY A 7 -10.10 -17.42 -45.60
N PHE A 8 -9.95 -18.38 -44.70
CA PHE A 8 -10.36 -18.24 -43.30
C PHE A 8 -9.31 -17.39 -42.57
N LEU A 9 -9.68 -16.13 -42.27
CA LEU A 9 -8.84 -15.22 -41.48
C LEU A 9 -8.96 -15.61 -40.00
N MET A 10 -7.95 -16.32 -39.49
CA MET A 10 -7.82 -16.57 -38.05
C MET A 10 -7.42 -15.25 -37.38
N LEU A 11 -8.39 -14.56 -36.76
CA LEU A 11 -8.10 -13.53 -35.77
C LEU A 11 -7.59 -14.22 -34.50
N SER A 12 -6.28 -14.31 -34.33
CA SER A 12 -5.70 -14.56 -33.00
C SER A 12 -5.91 -13.30 -32.15
N ALA A 13 -6.87 -13.37 -31.22
CA ALA A 13 -6.98 -12.38 -30.16
C ALA A 13 -5.70 -12.45 -29.32
N VAL A 14 -4.81 -11.47 -29.50
CA VAL A 14 -3.61 -11.33 -28.68
C VAL A 14 -4.09 -10.85 -27.31
N ASN A 15 -4.21 -11.76 -26.35
CA ASN A 15 -4.38 -11.37 -24.96
C ASN A 15 -3.07 -10.69 -24.53
N THR A 16 -3.06 -9.36 -24.52
CA THR A 16 -1.96 -8.60 -23.92
C THR A 16 -2.00 -8.87 -22.43
N VAL A 17 -1.18 -9.81 -21.95
CA VAL A 17 -0.90 -9.97 -20.52
C VAL A 17 -0.17 -8.70 -20.10
N THR A 18 -0.88 -7.81 -19.41
CA THR A 18 -0.28 -6.62 -18.82
C THR A 18 0.43 -7.01 -17.54
N ALA A 19 1.68 -6.57 -17.41
CA ALA A 19 2.48 -6.67 -16.21
C ALA A 19 1.73 -6.16 -14.96
N PHE A 20 1.75 -6.91 -13.87
CA PHE A 20 1.13 -6.49 -12.61
C PHE A 20 1.86 -5.26 -12.05
N ASP A 21 1.10 -4.26 -11.62
CA ASP A 21 1.67 -3.00 -11.14
C ASP A 21 1.09 -2.50 -9.80
N ASN A 22 1.54 -1.31 -9.39
CA ASN A 22 1.07 -0.62 -8.19
C ASN A 22 -0.45 -0.45 -8.15
N ARG A 23 -1.10 -0.18 -9.29
CA ARG A 23 -2.56 0.01 -9.36
C ARG A 23 -3.25 -1.32 -9.14
N ASP A 24 -2.72 -2.41 -9.68
CA ASP A 24 -3.28 -3.75 -9.50
C ASP A 24 -3.15 -4.21 -8.04
N ALA A 25 -2.02 -3.94 -7.38
CA ALA A 25 -1.84 -4.15 -5.95
C ALA A 25 -2.88 -3.40 -5.11
N VAL A 26 -3.10 -2.12 -5.40
CA VAL A 26 -4.12 -1.31 -4.71
C VAL A 26 -5.51 -1.85 -4.96
N ASN A 27 -5.83 -2.24 -6.18
CA ASN A 27 -7.15 -2.80 -6.52
C ASN A 27 -7.42 -4.13 -5.80
N LEU A 28 -6.41 -5.00 -5.72
CA LEU A 28 -6.50 -6.24 -4.96
C LEU A 28 -6.72 -5.96 -3.47
N VAL A 29 -5.95 -5.04 -2.90
CA VAL A 29 -6.09 -4.67 -1.48
C VAL A 29 -7.43 -3.98 -1.22
N LYS A 30 -7.97 -3.18 -2.14
CA LYS A 30 -9.33 -2.62 -2.03
C LYS A 30 -10.40 -3.68 -1.85
N LYS A 31 -10.36 -4.74 -2.67
CA LYS A 31 -11.28 -5.89 -2.57
C LYS A 31 -11.11 -6.64 -1.25
N PHE A 32 -9.86 -6.82 -0.82
CA PHE A 32 -9.56 -7.44 0.47
C PHE A 32 -10.11 -6.59 1.62
N SER A 33 -9.79 -5.29 1.67
CA SER A 33 -10.21 -4.37 2.73
C SER A 33 -11.73 -4.26 2.82
N SER A 34 -12.45 -4.22 1.68
CA SER A 34 -13.92 -4.20 1.66
C SER A 34 -14.56 -5.47 2.21
N THR A 35 -13.79 -6.54 2.33
CA THR A 35 -14.24 -7.81 2.91
C THR A 35 -13.98 -7.86 4.42
N VAL A 36 -12.88 -7.26 4.89
CA VAL A 36 -12.42 -7.42 6.29
C VAL A 36 -12.71 -6.21 7.18
N ALA A 37 -12.98 -5.03 6.63
CA ALA A 37 -13.26 -3.82 7.39
C ALA A 37 -14.75 -3.46 7.33
N CYS A 38 -15.27 -2.93 8.44
CA CYS A 38 -16.63 -2.40 8.50
C CYS A 38 -16.74 -0.98 7.93
N SER A 39 -15.66 -0.22 7.94
CA SER A 39 -15.58 1.08 7.28
C SER A 39 -14.16 1.34 6.82
N ILE A 40 -14.02 2.08 5.71
CA ILE A 40 -12.76 2.29 5.01
C ILE A 40 -12.65 3.76 4.65
N ASN A 41 -11.44 4.31 4.75
CA ASN A 41 -11.11 5.58 4.13
C ASN A 41 -10.60 5.35 2.70
N ASP A 42 -11.47 5.49 1.70
CA ASP A 42 -11.13 5.24 0.28
C ASP A 42 -10.01 6.13 -0.27
N ASP A 43 -9.73 7.22 0.43
CA ASP A 43 -8.72 8.23 0.09
C ASP A 43 -7.33 7.95 0.68
N SER A 44 -7.20 6.88 1.48
CA SER A 44 -6.00 6.59 2.27
C SER A 44 -4.92 5.80 1.51
N TYR A 45 -5.31 5.04 0.47
CA TYR A 45 -4.45 4.05 -0.18
C TYR A 45 -3.12 4.61 -0.68
N LYS A 46 -2.01 3.99 -0.28
CA LYS A 46 -0.64 4.28 -0.75
C LYS A 46 0.08 2.97 -0.98
N VAL A 47 0.89 2.89 -2.03
CA VAL A 47 1.55 1.64 -2.44
C VAL A 47 3.01 1.86 -2.75
N VAL A 48 3.84 0.92 -2.33
CA VAL A 48 5.27 0.85 -2.66
C VAL A 48 5.59 -0.59 -3.05
N LYS A 49 6.26 -0.76 -4.20
CA LYS A 49 6.89 -2.04 -4.55
C LYS A 49 8.14 -2.22 -3.69
N THR A 50 8.12 -3.20 -2.79
CA THR A 50 9.20 -3.48 -1.84
C THR A 50 10.17 -4.55 -2.34
N ARG A 51 9.76 -5.42 -3.26
CA ARG A 51 10.62 -6.43 -3.90
C ARG A 51 10.24 -6.65 -5.37
N GLY A 52 11.23 -7.12 -6.14
CA GLY A 52 11.12 -7.39 -7.57
C GLY A 52 11.57 -6.20 -8.42
N GLU A 53 11.89 -6.45 -9.68
CA GLU A 53 12.32 -5.44 -10.63
C GLU A 53 11.20 -5.11 -11.62
N LYS A 54 11.15 -3.88 -12.12
CA LYS A 54 10.08 -3.48 -13.05
C LYS A 54 10.37 -4.08 -14.42
N GLY A 55 9.45 -4.90 -14.94
CA GLY A 55 9.55 -5.46 -16.30
C GLY A 55 10.51 -6.63 -16.46
N ILE A 56 11.02 -7.16 -15.35
CA ILE A 56 11.75 -8.43 -15.26
C ILE A 56 10.88 -9.33 -14.38
N ASP A 57 10.73 -10.59 -14.81
CA ASP A 57 9.94 -11.67 -14.20
C ASP A 57 9.30 -11.30 -12.84
N GLU A 58 7.98 -11.08 -12.86
CA GLU A 58 7.19 -10.68 -11.68
C GLU A 58 7.07 -11.79 -10.65
N SER A 59 7.64 -12.97 -10.94
CA SER A 59 7.87 -13.99 -9.94
C SER A 59 8.69 -13.38 -8.81
N ASP A 60 8.08 -13.21 -7.64
CA ASP A 60 8.65 -12.66 -6.40
C ASP A 60 8.48 -11.16 -6.18
N ASP A 61 7.68 -10.50 -7.01
CA ASP A 61 7.20 -9.15 -6.75
C ASP A 61 6.49 -9.06 -5.39
N GLN A 62 6.79 -7.99 -4.65
CA GLN A 62 6.14 -7.69 -3.39
C GLN A 62 5.76 -6.22 -3.34
N TYR A 63 4.54 -5.96 -2.87
CA TYR A 63 4.02 -4.61 -2.66
C TYR A 63 3.54 -4.46 -1.23
N VAL A 64 3.84 -3.32 -0.62
CA VAL A 64 3.19 -2.89 0.62
C VAL A 64 2.16 -1.83 0.28
N VAL A 65 0.92 -2.09 0.66
CA VAL A 65 -0.21 -1.18 0.50
C VAL A 65 -0.68 -0.71 1.87
N TYR A 66 -0.53 0.57 2.14
CA TYR A 66 -1.14 1.24 3.27
C TYR A 66 -2.57 1.63 2.93
N TRP A 67 -3.46 1.50 3.90
CA TRP A 67 -4.84 2.00 3.89
C TRP A 67 -5.32 2.20 5.32
N GLU A 68 -6.52 2.74 5.51
CA GLU A 68 -7.12 2.89 6.84
C GLU A 68 -8.54 2.35 6.86
N GLY A 69 -8.88 1.67 7.94
CA GLY A 69 -10.22 1.15 8.16
C GLY A 69 -10.47 0.73 9.60
N ASP A 70 -11.73 0.46 9.87
CA ASP A 70 -12.21 -0.10 11.13
C ASP A 70 -12.35 -1.62 10.99
N LEU A 71 -11.32 -2.33 11.44
CA LEU A 71 -11.28 -3.80 11.44
C LEU A 71 -12.05 -4.43 12.60
N GLU A 72 -12.28 -3.68 13.68
CA GLU A 72 -12.93 -4.18 14.89
C GLU A 72 -14.43 -3.84 14.91
N CYS A 73 -14.90 -3.06 13.93
CA CYS A 73 -16.30 -2.71 13.73
C CYS A 73 -16.91 -1.96 14.92
N PHE A 74 -16.09 -1.22 15.66
CA PHE A 74 -16.54 -0.43 16.81
C PHE A 74 -17.35 0.81 16.40
N GLY A 75 -17.14 1.31 15.18
CA GLY A 75 -17.88 2.42 14.60
C GLY A 75 -17.44 3.80 15.10
N GLY A 76 -17.65 4.81 14.25
CA GLY A 76 -17.26 6.20 14.51
C GLY A 76 -15.88 6.57 13.95
N ARG A 77 -15.59 7.87 13.87
CA ARG A 77 -14.35 8.35 13.21
C ARG A 77 -13.06 7.94 13.93
N GLY A 78 -13.12 7.68 15.24
CA GLY A 78 -11.95 7.32 16.05
C GLY A 78 -11.53 5.85 15.95
N THR A 79 -12.27 5.01 15.21
CA THR A 79 -12.01 3.58 15.09
C THR A 79 -11.33 3.22 13.76
N ILE A 80 -11.19 4.20 12.86
CA ILE A 80 -10.41 4.09 11.63
C ILE A 80 -8.92 4.10 11.97
N ASN A 81 -8.26 2.97 11.79
CA ASN A 81 -6.85 2.78 12.13
C ASN A 81 -6.00 2.52 10.88
N PRO A 82 -4.70 2.87 10.91
CA PRO A 82 -3.77 2.56 9.83
C PRO A 82 -3.52 1.05 9.70
N VAL A 83 -3.53 0.55 8.47
CA VAL A 83 -3.29 -0.85 8.13
C VAL A 83 -2.30 -0.95 6.97
N PHE A 84 -1.31 -1.83 7.12
CA PHE A 84 -0.37 -2.23 6.09
C PHE A 84 -0.71 -3.64 5.63
N SER A 85 -1.10 -3.77 4.36
CA SER A 85 -1.30 -5.03 3.68
C SER A 85 -0.09 -5.33 2.79
N VAL A 86 0.33 -6.59 2.75
CA VAL A 86 1.42 -7.05 1.88
C VAL A 86 0.81 -7.88 0.76
N VAL A 87 1.11 -7.51 -0.47
CA VAL A 87 0.76 -8.29 -1.67
C VAL A 87 2.01 -9.03 -2.14
N LEU A 88 1.88 -10.32 -2.38
CA LEU A 88 2.94 -11.18 -2.89
C LEU A 88 2.51 -11.79 -4.23
N ILE A 89 3.43 -11.80 -5.18
CA ILE A 89 3.36 -12.56 -6.42
C ILE A 89 4.45 -13.61 -6.35
N SER A 90 4.14 -14.89 -6.59
CA SER A 90 5.13 -15.97 -6.53
C SER A 90 5.00 -16.86 -7.76
N GLY A 91 6.00 -16.77 -8.65
CA GLY A 91 6.04 -17.57 -9.88
C GLY A 91 4.74 -17.51 -10.69
N PHE A 92 4.19 -18.68 -11.01
CA PHE A 92 2.95 -18.86 -11.77
C PHE A 92 1.67 -18.70 -10.94
N ASN A 93 1.75 -18.25 -9.68
CA ASN A 93 0.59 -18.11 -8.82
C ASN A 93 -0.05 -16.72 -8.97
N ASP A 94 -1.36 -16.68 -8.76
CA ASP A 94 -2.10 -15.43 -8.68
C ASP A 94 -1.58 -14.54 -7.53
N PRO A 95 -1.57 -13.20 -7.69
CA PRO A 95 -1.24 -12.27 -6.62
C PRO A 95 -2.14 -12.46 -5.39
N VAL A 96 -1.54 -12.51 -4.20
CA VAL A 96 -2.27 -12.73 -2.94
C VAL A 96 -1.97 -11.66 -1.90
N VAL A 97 -2.98 -11.34 -1.06
CA VAL A 97 -2.80 -10.50 0.12
C VAL A 97 -2.44 -11.39 1.32
N LEU A 98 -1.31 -11.12 1.96
CA LEU A 98 -0.91 -11.81 3.18
C LEU A 98 -1.81 -11.38 4.34
N THR A 99 -2.48 -12.34 4.98
CA THR A 99 -3.47 -12.08 6.03
C THR A 99 -2.88 -12.08 7.45
N LYS A 100 -1.69 -12.68 7.63
CA LYS A 100 -1.00 -12.76 8.92
C LYS A 100 0.18 -11.80 8.97
N ILE A 101 -0.14 -10.50 9.03
CA ILE A 101 0.86 -9.43 9.12
C ILE A 101 0.73 -8.70 10.45
N LYS A 102 1.83 -8.63 11.20
CA LYS A 102 1.91 -7.84 12.43
C LYS A 102 2.18 -6.37 12.08
N GLN A 103 1.18 -5.54 12.36
CA GLN A 103 1.19 -4.11 12.06
C GLN A 103 2.26 -3.36 12.88
N PRO A 104 2.99 -2.40 12.28
CA PRO A 104 3.91 -1.55 13.02
C PRO A 104 3.13 -0.54 13.87
N ARG A 105 3.66 -0.20 15.05
CA ARG A 105 3.13 0.90 15.87
C ARG A 105 3.78 2.21 15.46
N LEU A 106 3.10 2.98 14.63
CA LEU A 106 3.53 4.30 14.19
C LEU A 106 2.64 5.35 14.87
N PRO A 107 3.16 6.19 15.79
CA PRO A 107 2.39 7.27 16.40
C PRO A 107 2.21 8.45 15.43
N LEU A 108 1.78 8.14 14.20
CA LEU A 108 1.43 9.09 13.16
C LEU A 108 -0.08 9.29 13.20
N VAL A 109 -0.51 10.54 13.15
CA VAL A 109 -1.91 10.90 12.97
C VAL A 109 -2.33 10.73 11.51
N CYS A 110 -1.39 10.93 10.59
CA CYS A 110 -1.59 10.71 9.17
C CYS A 110 -0.28 10.30 8.50
N ILE A 111 -0.37 9.32 7.60
CA ILE A 111 0.71 8.93 6.68
C ILE A 111 0.46 9.62 5.35
N ASP A 112 1.46 10.35 4.86
CA ASP A 112 1.38 11.18 3.66
C ASP A 112 1.94 10.50 2.41
N TYR A 113 3.13 9.90 2.53
CA TYR A 113 3.71 9.09 1.46
C TYR A 113 4.61 8.00 2.01
N MET A 114 4.93 7.04 1.15
CA MET A 114 5.83 5.94 1.45
C MET A 114 6.78 5.76 0.27
N GLU A 115 7.99 5.30 0.54
CA GLU A 115 8.96 4.95 -0.49
C GLU A 115 9.88 3.82 -0.02
N LYS A 116 10.56 3.18 -0.97
CA LYS A 116 11.60 2.19 -0.69
C LYS A 116 12.97 2.86 -0.77
N GLU A 117 13.82 2.64 0.23
CA GLU A 117 15.23 3.05 0.24
C GLU A 117 16.09 1.85 0.68
N GLY A 118 16.84 1.26 -0.27
CA GLY A 118 17.48 -0.03 -0.03
C GLY A 118 16.46 -1.09 0.34
N GLU A 119 16.68 -1.84 1.40
CA GLU A 119 15.74 -2.85 1.91
C GLU A 119 14.66 -2.28 2.85
N LEU A 120 14.65 -0.97 3.08
CA LEU A 120 13.76 -0.34 4.05
C LEU A 120 12.56 0.32 3.38
N LEU A 121 11.39 0.14 3.98
CA LEU A 121 10.20 0.92 3.69
C LEU A 121 10.21 2.17 4.57
N ASN A 122 10.36 3.33 3.95
CA ASN A 122 10.25 4.61 4.63
C ASN A 122 8.79 5.08 4.60
N VAL A 123 8.27 5.45 5.77
CA VAL A 123 6.93 5.98 5.95
C VAL A 123 7.03 7.40 6.49
N TYR A 124 6.38 8.33 5.78
CA TYR A 124 6.43 9.76 6.07
C TYR A 124 5.05 10.26 6.49
N GLY A 125 5.00 11.12 7.50
CA GLY A 125 3.74 11.62 8.00
C GLY A 125 3.85 12.65 9.10
N ILE A 126 2.72 12.93 9.73
CA ILE A 126 2.59 13.90 10.83
C ILE A 126 2.21 13.18 12.12
N ALA A 127 2.84 13.57 13.23
CA ALA A 127 2.57 13.15 14.59
C ALA A 127 2.28 14.35 15.49
N TYR A 128 1.73 14.11 16.67
CA TYR A 128 1.66 15.12 17.72
C TYR A 128 3.04 15.35 18.36
N GLY A 129 3.45 16.61 18.45
CA GLY A 129 4.52 17.10 19.30
C GLY A 129 4.07 17.28 20.75
N SER A 130 5.02 17.56 21.64
CA SER A 130 4.74 17.74 23.08
C SER A 130 3.89 18.97 23.40
N ASN A 131 3.92 19.97 22.52
CA ASN A 131 3.26 21.26 22.71
C ASN A 131 2.12 21.48 21.71
N ASP A 132 1.70 20.42 21.02
CA ASP A 132 0.66 20.50 20.00
C ASP A 132 -0.72 20.51 20.65
N ASN A 133 -1.56 21.46 20.24
CA ASN A 133 -2.97 21.43 20.61
C ASN A 133 -3.67 20.28 19.88
N GLN A 134 -4.74 19.77 20.50
CA GLN A 134 -5.62 18.81 19.86
C GLN A 134 -6.11 19.35 18.51
N GLY A 135 -6.04 18.54 17.47
CA GLY A 135 -6.45 18.91 16.12
C GLY A 135 -5.39 19.63 15.29
N ASN A 136 -4.21 19.95 15.85
CA ASN A 136 -3.16 20.66 15.12
C ASN A 136 -1.77 20.04 15.35
N PRO A 137 -1.56 18.79 14.92
CA PRO A 137 -0.24 18.17 14.97
C PRO A 137 0.69 18.84 13.95
N ASN A 138 1.94 19.09 14.34
CA ASN A 138 2.93 19.74 13.48
C ASN A 138 4.22 18.92 13.28
N LYS A 139 4.36 17.81 14.00
CA LYS A 139 5.62 17.07 14.03
C LYS A 139 5.75 16.19 12.79
N LYS A 140 6.63 16.56 11.87
CA LYS A 140 6.90 15.80 10.65
C LYS A 140 7.90 14.67 10.93
N MET A 141 7.51 13.44 10.64
CA MET A 141 8.25 12.25 11.06
C MET A 141 8.51 11.32 9.88
N LYS A 142 9.72 10.73 9.84
CA LYS A 142 10.11 9.59 9.01
C LYS A 142 10.26 8.37 9.91
N PHE A 143 9.67 7.26 9.51
CA PHE A 143 9.89 5.94 10.11
C PHE A 143 10.47 5.02 9.05
N SER A 144 11.61 4.38 9.34
CA SER A 144 12.17 3.36 8.47
C SER A 144 11.82 1.99 9.03
N LEU A 145 11.16 1.18 8.20
CA LEU A 145 10.63 -0.14 8.56
C LEU A 145 11.37 -1.23 7.79
N ASN A 146 11.62 -2.33 8.47
CA ASN A 146 12.01 -3.59 7.85
C ASN A 146 10.84 -4.57 7.91
N LEU A 147 10.57 -5.28 6.82
CA LEU A 147 9.59 -6.37 6.78
C LEU A 147 10.34 -7.71 6.84
N ASP A 148 10.13 -8.47 7.91
CA ASP A 148 10.54 -9.88 7.96
C ASP A 148 9.45 -10.71 7.25
N ASP A 149 9.66 -10.95 5.96
CA ASP A 149 8.72 -11.67 5.09
C ASP A 149 8.34 -13.05 5.63
N MET A 150 9.31 -13.78 6.20
CA MET A 150 9.07 -15.13 6.71
C MET A 150 8.14 -15.13 7.92
N LYS A 151 8.18 -14.05 8.71
CA LYS A 151 7.35 -13.92 9.92
C LYS A 151 6.13 -13.03 9.71
N GLY A 152 6.06 -12.29 8.61
CA GLY A 152 5.05 -11.26 8.38
C GLY A 152 5.10 -10.15 9.41
N VAL A 153 6.29 -9.71 9.84
CA VAL A 153 6.43 -8.71 10.93
C VAL A 153 7.14 -7.46 10.44
N PHE A 154 6.48 -6.31 10.59
CA PHE A 154 7.14 -5.02 10.47
C PHE A 154 7.90 -4.67 11.75
N SER A 155 9.17 -4.27 11.60
CA SER A 155 10.01 -3.76 12.68
C SER A 155 10.45 -2.33 12.37
N VAL A 156 10.32 -1.44 13.36
CA VAL A 156 10.83 -0.07 13.25
C VAL A 156 12.35 -0.12 13.46
N VAL A 157 13.10 0.23 12.42
CA VAL A 157 14.57 0.28 12.44
C VAL A 157 15.04 1.63 12.96
N SER A 158 14.43 2.71 12.47
CA SER A 158 14.74 4.07 12.91
C SER A 158 13.51 4.97 12.84
N LYS A 159 13.57 6.06 13.59
CA LYS A 159 12.63 7.16 13.52
C LYS A 159 13.40 8.47 13.57
N SER A 160 13.02 9.43 12.75
CA SER A 160 13.59 10.77 12.76
C SER A 160 12.51 11.82 12.54
N GLU A 161 12.75 13.01 13.08
CA GLU A 161 11.97 14.20 12.81
C GLU A 161 12.68 15.00 11.72
N ASP A 162 11.95 15.46 10.71
CA ASP A 162 12.50 16.33 9.68
C ASP A 162 11.54 17.48 9.39
N GLN A 163 11.86 18.64 9.95
CA GLN A 163 11.10 19.88 9.79
C GLN A 163 11.05 20.38 8.33
N LYS A 164 12.04 20.01 7.51
CA LYS A 164 12.13 20.39 6.08
C LYS A 164 11.32 19.46 5.18
N MET A 165 10.81 18.35 5.69
CA MET A 165 9.95 17.44 4.96
C MET A 165 8.71 18.18 4.42
N ASN A 166 8.38 17.94 3.15
CA ASN A 166 7.15 18.45 2.57
C ASN A 166 6.04 17.43 2.81
N ILE A 167 5.04 17.80 3.62
CA ILE A 167 3.83 17.00 3.84
C ILE A 167 2.66 17.67 3.12
N SER A 168 1.82 16.87 2.47
CA SER A 168 0.66 17.38 1.74
C SER A 168 -0.36 18.08 2.66
N ASN A 169 -1.04 19.08 2.10
CA ASN A 169 -2.16 19.74 2.77
C ASN A 169 -3.32 18.78 3.06
N LYS A 170 -3.46 17.68 2.31
CA LYS A 170 -4.48 16.64 2.57
C LYS A 170 -4.22 15.98 3.92
N CYS A 171 -2.97 15.64 4.21
CA CYS A 171 -2.60 14.99 5.46
C CYS A 171 -2.74 15.94 6.66
N VAL A 172 -2.33 17.20 6.52
CA VAL A 172 -2.50 18.25 7.54
C VAL A 172 -3.99 18.54 7.82
N GLY A 173 -4.80 18.66 6.76
CA GLY A 173 -6.21 19.02 6.85
C GLY A 173 -7.10 17.93 7.46
N ARG A 174 -6.66 16.67 7.48
CA ARG A 174 -7.43 15.57 8.08
C ARG A 174 -7.53 15.63 9.60
N VAL A 175 -6.63 16.37 10.25
CA VAL A 175 -6.58 16.45 11.71
C VAL A 175 -7.30 17.68 12.25
N ARG A 176 -7.55 18.68 11.40
CA ARG A 176 -8.28 19.91 11.71
C ARG A 176 -9.77 19.75 11.53
#